data_AF-A0A357AHI6-F1
#
_entry.id   AF-A0A357AHI6-F1
#
_cell.length_a   1.000
_cell.length_b   1.000
_cell.length_c   1.000
_cell.angle_alpha   90.00
_cell.angle_beta   90.00
_cell.angle_gamma   90.00
#
_symmetry.space_group_name_H-M   'P 1'
#
loop_
_entity.id
_entity.type
_entity.pdbx_description
1 polymer ?
#
loop_
_entity_poly.entity_id
_entity_poly.type
_entity_poly.pdbx_seq_one_letter_code
_entity_poly.pdbx_strand_id
1 'polypeptide(L)'
;MSKELLKLPLCTFAAGIILRTADYITARLLLRDTTEWTFEMGTIAFYVRLFLSVALLVGIGLLLRKRYSRIIFIKSTTLLMFYSIVILAIEQIAQHFGSYNMGIHYLYAPVDMFTVITSIAARISGAERINWLYAIPSLFAPYLFLLFSKKSASED
;
A
#
# COMPACT_ATOMS: atom_id res chain seq x y z
N MET A 1 15.88 -7.03 -17.79
CA MET A 1 15.01 -7.33 -16.62
C MET A 1 13.91 -8.28 -17.07
N SER A 2 13.69 -9.40 -16.36
CA SER A 2 12.63 -10.34 -16.74
C SER A 2 11.26 -9.65 -16.65
N LYS A 3 10.44 -9.72 -17.70
CA LYS A 3 9.07 -9.15 -17.72
C LYS A 3 8.21 -9.67 -16.56
N GLU A 4 8.53 -10.86 -16.03
CA GLU A 4 7.86 -11.42 -14.85
C GLU A 4 8.03 -10.54 -13.62
N LEU A 5 9.21 -9.90 -13.42
CA LEU A 5 9.49 -9.13 -12.21
C LEU A 5 8.61 -7.88 -12.08
N LEU A 6 8.14 -7.34 -13.20
CA LEU A 6 7.30 -6.13 -13.25
C LEU A 6 5.82 -6.42 -13.06
N LYS A 7 5.36 -7.67 -13.21
CA LYS A 7 3.91 -7.96 -13.14
C LYS A 7 3.34 -7.59 -11.76
N LEU A 8 4.04 -7.92 -10.68
CA LEU A 8 3.61 -7.54 -9.35
C LEU A 8 3.56 -6.01 -9.17
N PRO A 9 4.64 -5.23 -9.43
CA PRO A 9 4.57 -3.77 -9.41
C PRO A 9 3.45 -3.16 -10.27
N LEU A 10 3.17 -3.73 -11.44
CA LEU A 10 2.09 -3.26 -12.31
C LEU A 10 0.70 -3.57 -11.72
N CYS A 11 0.51 -4.78 -11.17
CA CYS A 11 -0.72 -5.15 -10.48
C CYS A 11 -0.94 -4.26 -9.24
N THR A 12 0.12 -3.98 -8.47
CA THR A 12 0.02 -3.13 -7.28
C THR A 12 -0.20 -1.66 -7.63
N PHE A 13 0.35 -1.18 -8.75
CA PHE A 13 0.04 0.15 -9.29
C PHE A 13 -1.42 0.28 -9.70
N ALA A 14 -1.96 -0.70 -10.45
CA ALA A 14 -3.39 -0.74 -10.76
C ALA A 14 -4.26 -0.76 -9.50
N ALA A 15 -3.87 -1.53 -8.49
CA ALA A 15 -4.56 -1.54 -7.19
C ALA A 15 -4.51 -0.18 -6.48
N GLY A 16 -3.40 0.55 -6.55
CA GLY A 16 -3.32 1.91 -6.03
C GLY A 16 -4.28 2.88 -6.72
N ILE A 17 -4.42 2.79 -8.04
CA ILE A 17 -5.40 3.59 -8.80
C ILE A 17 -6.83 3.26 -8.34
N ILE A 18 -7.14 1.97 -8.21
CA ILE A 18 -8.45 1.52 -7.72
C ILE A 18 -8.73 2.07 -6.32
N LEU A 19 -7.77 1.96 -5.40
CA LEU A 19 -7.91 2.46 -4.03
C LEU A 19 -8.15 3.95 -3.97
N ARG A 20 -7.36 4.75 -4.69
CA ARG A 20 -7.55 6.22 -4.75
C ARG A 20 -8.91 6.61 -5.30
N THR A 21 -9.36 5.88 -6.32
CA THR A 21 -10.71 6.09 -6.89
C THR A 21 -11.78 5.74 -5.86
N ALA A 22 -11.61 4.63 -5.14
CA ALA A 22 -12.52 4.23 -4.08
C ALA A 22 -12.53 5.21 -2.90
N ASP A 23 -11.38 5.75 -2.51
CA ASP A 23 -11.28 6.78 -1.46
C ASP A 23 -12.01 8.06 -1.87
N TYR A 24 -11.83 8.51 -3.12
CA TYR A 24 -12.55 9.66 -3.66
C TYR A 24 -14.07 9.45 -3.63
N ILE A 25 -14.54 8.29 -4.09
CA ILE A 25 -15.96 7.94 -4.06
C ILE A 25 -16.48 7.86 -2.62
N THR A 26 -15.72 7.23 -1.72
CA THR A 26 -16.09 7.08 -0.31
C THR A 26 -16.21 8.45 0.36
N ALA A 27 -15.22 9.33 0.18
CA ALA A 27 -15.27 10.68 0.71
C ALA A 27 -16.45 11.48 0.17
N ARG A 28 -16.74 11.38 -1.14
CA ARG A 28 -17.90 12.01 -1.78
C ARG A 28 -19.23 11.53 -1.22
N LEU A 29 -19.35 10.23 -0.93
CA LEU A 29 -20.57 9.65 -0.37
C LEU A 29 -20.77 10.06 1.09
N LEU A 30 -19.69 10.12 1.89
CA LEU A 30 -19.75 10.52 3.29
C LEU A 30 -20.09 12.01 3.45
N LEU A 31 -19.58 12.87 2.55
CA LEU A 31 -19.85 14.31 2.51
C LEU A 31 -21.09 14.68 1.68
N ARG A 32 -21.95 13.72 1.34
CA ARG A 32 -23.08 13.99 0.42
C ARG A 32 -24.05 15.03 0.99
N ASP A 33 -24.32 14.95 2.28
CA ASP A 33 -25.34 15.76 2.97
C ASP A 33 -24.72 16.71 4.02
N THR A 34 -23.39 16.79 4.08
CA THR A 34 -22.65 17.63 5.04
C THR A 34 -21.44 18.29 4.37
N THR A 35 -20.96 19.39 4.94
CA THR A 35 -19.70 20.03 4.52
C THR A 35 -18.54 19.79 5.48
N GLU A 36 -18.82 19.20 6.65
CA GLU A 36 -17.85 18.98 7.71
C GLU A 36 -17.45 17.50 7.81
N TRP A 37 -16.14 17.26 7.93
CA TRP A 37 -15.57 15.93 8.09
C TRP A 37 -15.56 15.52 9.57
N THR A 38 -16.31 14.48 9.92
CA THR A 38 -16.40 14.00 11.30
C THR A 38 -15.42 12.87 11.59
N PHE A 39 -15.18 12.61 12.89
CA PHE A 39 -14.37 11.47 13.33
C PHE A 39 -14.97 10.11 12.88
N GLU A 40 -16.29 9.99 12.90
CA GLU A 40 -17.00 8.80 12.44
C GLU A 40 -16.78 8.56 10.94
N MET A 41 -16.87 9.61 10.12
CA MET A 41 -16.56 9.54 8.68
C MET A 41 -15.12 9.08 8.44
N GLY A 42 -14.16 9.62 9.19
CA GLY A 42 -12.76 9.19 9.16
C GLY A 42 -12.58 7.72 9.54
N THR A 43 -13.40 7.21 10.45
CA THR A 43 -13.39 5.81 10.86
C THR A 43 -13.98 4.90 9.80
N ILE A 44 -15.10 5.29 9.19
CA ILE A 44 -15.72 4.55 8.09
C ILE A 44 -14.77 4.47 6.89
N ALA A 45 -14.21 5.61 6.47
CA ALA A 45 -13.27 5.68 5.34
C ALA A 45 -12.05 4.77 5.56
N PHE A 46 -11.52 4.75 6.79
CA PHE A 46 -10.42 3.85 7.15
C PHE A 46 -10.79 2.37 6.99
N TYR A 47 -11.97 1.94 7.49
CA TYR A 47 -12.37 0.54 7.39
C TYR A 47 -12.69 0.11 5.95
N VAL A 48 -13.27 1.01 5.14
CA VAL A 48 -13.45 0.78 3.70
C VAL A 48 -12.10 0.58 3.02
N ARG A 49 -11.14 1.48 3.25
CA ARG A 49 -9.79 1.36 2.69
C ARG A 49 -9.08 0.09 3.15
N LEU A 50 -9.18 -0.26 4.43
CA LEU A 50 -8.62 -1.50 4.98
C LEU A 50 -9.17 -2.74 4.28
N PHE A 51 -10.50 -2.83 4.16
CA PHE A 51 -11.15 -3.95 3.50
C PHE A 51 -10.66 -4.08 2.04
N LEU A 52 -10.65 -2.97 1.29
CA LEU A 52 -10.21 -2.97 -0.10
C LEU A 52 -8.73 -3.31 -0.26
N SER A 53 -7.85 -2.79 0.60
CA SER A 53 -6.42 -3.13 0.60
C SER A 53 -6.20 -4.62 0.81
N VAL A 54 -6.90 -5.23 1.78
CA VAL A 54 -6.81 -6.68 2.04
C VAL A 54 -7.36 -7.48 0.86
N ALA A 55 -8.52 -7.08 0.32
CA ALA A 55 -9.12 -7.76 -0.83
C ALA A 55 -8.20 -7.72 -2.07
N LEU A 56 -7.56 -6.58 -2.34
CA LEU A 56 -6.61 -6.42 -3.45
C LEU A 56 -5.33 -7.22 -3.23
N LEU A 57 -4.78 -7.20 -2.00
CA LEU A 57 -3.61 -8.01 -1.63
C LEU A 57 -3.88 -9.51 -1.90
N VAL A 58 -5.01 -10.01 -1.42
CA VAL A 58 -5.43 -11.41 -1.61
C VAL A 58 -5.67 -11.70 -3.10
N GLY A 59 -6.41 -10.85 -3.80
CA GLY A 59 -6.71 -11.02 -5.22
C GLY A 59 -5.46 -11.09 -6.09
N ILE A 60 -4.52 -10.15 -5.91
CA ILE A 60 -3.24 -10.14 -6.64
C ILE A 60 -2.39 -11.35 -6.26
N GLY A 61 -2.33 -11.68 -4.97
CA GLY A 61 -1.57 -12.83 -4.47
C GLY A 61 -2.04 -14.14 -5.11
N LEU A 62 -3.36 -14.37 -5.14
CA LEU A 62 -3.96 -15.54 -5.78
C LEU A 62 -3.76 -15.55 -7.30
N LEU A 63 -3.88 -14.40 -7.96
CA LEU A 63 -3.65 -14.25 -9.40
C LEU A 63 -2.21 -14.64 -9.79
N LEU A 64 -1.23 -14.19 -9.01
CA LEU A 64 0.19 -14.41 -9.30
C LEU A 64 0.71 -15.76 -8.79
N ARG A 65 0.08 -16.37 -7.79
CA ARG A 65 0.45 -17.68 -7.23
C ARG A 65 0.67 -18.78 -8.28
N LYS A 66 -0.12 -18.77 -9.36
CA LYS A 66 0.00 -19.77 -10.44
C LYS A 66 1.26 -19.58 -11.29
N ARG A 67 1.76 -18.33 -11.42
CA ARG A 67 2.84 -17.94 -12.34
C ARG A 67 4.17 -17.71 -11.63
N TYR A 68 4.14 -17.26 -10.38
CA TYR A 68 5.33 -16.89 -9.64
C TYR A 68 5.90 -18.06 -8.85
N SER A 69 7.21 -18.28 -8.98
CA SER A 69 7.98 -19.05 -8.01
C SER A 69 8.27 -18.21 -6.77
N ARG A 70 8.67 -18.84 -5.67
CA ARG A 70 9.07 -18.14 -4.43
C ARG A 70 10.18 -17.12 -4.68
N ILE A 71 11.16 -17.46 -5.53
CA ILE A 71 12.27 -16.56 -5.89
C ILE A 71 11.77 -15.33 -6.66
N ILE A 72 10.81 -15.50 -7.57
CA ILE A 72 10.23 -14.38 -8.33
C ILE A 72 9.45 -13.46 -7.37
N PHE A 73 8.66 -14.03 -6.46
CA PHE A 73 8.00 -13.24 -5.41
C PHE A 73 9.01 -12.41 -4.63
N ILE A 74 10.07 -13.03 -4.08
CA ILE A 74 11.10 -12.31 -3.32
C ILE A 74 11.67 -11.16 -4.14
N LYS A 75 12.13 -11.41 -5.37
CA LYS A 75 12.73 -10.36 -6.20
C LYS A 75 11.76 -9.21 -6.49
N SER A 76 10.51 -9.52 -6.82
CA SER A 76 9.49 -8.50 -7.10
C SER A 76 9.07 -7.72 -5.84
N THR A 77 8.93 -8.37 -4.69
CA THR A 77 8.58 -7.70 -3.43
C THR A 77 9.74 -6.87 -2.91
N THR A 78 10.99 -7.34 -3.05
CA THR A 78 12.20 -6.55 -2.78
C THR A 78 12.26 -5.30 -3.65
N LEU A 79 11.91 -5.40 -4.94
CA LEU A 79 11.82 -4.24 -5.82
C LEU A 79 10.80 -3.21 -5.32
N LEU A 80 9.60 -3.65 -4.92
CA LEU A 80 8.57 -2.77 -4.35
C LEU A 80 9.00 -2.14 -3.01
N MET A 81 9.67 -2.91 -2.15
CA MET A 81 10.23 -2.41 -0.90
C MET A 81 11.25 -1.30 -1.17
N PHE A 82 12.25 -1.54 -2.03
CA PHE A 82 13.24 -0.52 -2.38
C PHE A 82 12.59 0.71 -3.00
N TYR A 83 11.63 0.51 -3.91
CA TYR A 83 10.85 1.60 -4.48
C TYR A 83 10.14 2.44 -3.41
N SER A 84 9.50 1.80 -2.42
CA SER A 84 8.84 2.51 -1.31
C SER A 84 9.81 3.31 -0.45
N ILE A 85 11.01 2.76 -0.17
CA ILE A 85 12.06 3.44 0.60
C ILE A 85 12.55 4.67 -0.15
N VAL A 86 12.78 4.55 -1.45
CA VAL A 86 13.23 5.67 -2.29
C VAL A 86 12.19 6.79 -2.30
N ILE A 87 10.90 6.47 -2.45
CA ILE A 87 9.85 7.50 -2.42
C ILE A 87 9.79 8.16 -1.06
N LEU A 88 9.83 7.40 0.04
CA LEU A 88 9.82 7.96 1.38
C LEU A 88 11.03 8.89 1.60
N ALA A 89 12.23 8.48 1.16
CA ALA A 89 13.41 9.34 1.25
C ALA A 89 13.25 10.64 0.45
N ILE A 90 12.72 10.57 -0.78
CA ILE A 90 12.41 11.76 -1.59
C ILE A 90 11.41 12.65 -0.87
N GLU A 91 10.36 12.08 -0.28
CA GLU A 91 9.36 12.83 0.50
C GLU A 91 9.98 13.52 1.70
N GLN A 92 10.79 12.82 2.51
CA GLN A 92 11.42 13.40 3.69
C GLN A 92 12.40 14.51 3.33
N ILE A 93 13.18 14.35 2.24
CA ILE A 93 14.06 15.39 1.73
C ILE A 93 13.24 16.60 1.27
N ALA A 94 12.18 16.39 0.47
CA ALA A 94 11.35 17.48 -0.03
C ALA A 94 10.64 18.24 1.12
N GLN A 95 10.14 17.53 2.14
CA GLN A 95 9.56 18.14 3.34
C GLN A 95 10.60 18.95 4.11
N HIS A 96 11.83 18.43 4.26
CA HIS A 96 12.91 19.12 4.95
C HIS A 96 13.30 20.45 4.28
N PHE A 97 13.32 20.48 2.94
CA PHE A 97 13.62 21.69 2.17
C PHE A 97 12.40 22.58 1.86
N GLY A 98 11.21 22.23 2.37
CA GLY A 98 9.97 22.98 2.10
C GLY A 98 9.50 22.94 0.64
N SER A 99 10.00 22.00 -0.16
CA SER A 99 9.72 21.84 -1.59
C SER A 99 8.73 20.71 -1.89
N TYR A 100 7.97 20.28 -0.89
CA TYR A 100 6.98 19.21 -1.04
C TYR A 100 5.94 19.57 -2.11
N ASN A 101 5.76 18.66 -3.07
CA ASN A 101 4.76 18.77 -4.13
C ASN A 101 3.87 17.52 -4.11
N MET A 102 2.58 17.72 -4.40
CA MET A 102 1.61 16.65 -4.67
C MET A 102 2.05 15.64 -5.74
N GLY A 103 3.03 15.97 -6.59
CA GLY A 103 3.70 15.00 -7.47
C GLY A 103 4.23 13.75 -6.72
N ILE A 104 4.76 13.95 -5.51
CA ILE A 104 5.30 12.86 -4.67
C ILE A 104 4.18 11.93 -4.22
N HIS A 105 2.98 12.47 -3.93
CA HIS A 105 1.81 11.66 -3.60
C HIS A 105 1.49 10.66 -4.72
N TYR A 106 1.64 11.05 -5.99
CA TYR A 106 1.35 10.14 -7.10
C TYR A 106 2.33 8.96 -7.20
N LEU A 107 3.59 9.14 -6.80
CA LEU A 107 4.60 8.08 -6.80
C LEU A 107 4.26 6.93 -5.86
N TYR A 108 3.48 7.17 -4.80
CA TYR A 108 3.06 6.11 -3.88
C TYR A 108 2.06 5.09 -4.50
N ALA A 109 1.55 5.30 -5.71
CA ALA A 109 0.51 4.44 -6.30
C ALA A 109 0.85 2.93 -6.26
N PRO A 110 2.06 2.45 -6.62
CA PRO A 110 2.41 1.02 -6.56
C PRO A 110 2.44 0.41 -5.16
N VAL A 111 2.44 1.22 -4.11
CA VAL A 111 2.56 0.77 -2.71
C VAL A 111 1.42 1.27 -1.83
N ASP A 112 0.42 1.92 -2.43
CA ASP A 112 -0.65 2.61 -1.74
C ASP A 112 -1.54 1.65 -0.93
N MET A 113 -1.68 0.40 -1.39
CA MET A 113 -2.43 -0.62 -0.63
C MET A 113 -1.82 -0.92 0.73
N PHE A 114 -0.52 -0.71 0.89
CA PHE A 114 0.21 -1.01 2.12
C PHE A 114 0.15 0.11 3.14
N THR A 115 -0.17 1.35 2.73
CA THR A 115 -0.19 2.51 3.64
C THR A 115 -1.26 2.39 4.73
N VAL A 116 -2.25 1.51 4.56
CA VAL A 116 -3.19 1.18 5.64
C VAL A 116 -2.50 0.61 6.88
N ILE A 117 -1.34 -0.05 6.72
CA ILE A 117 -0.53 -0.55 7.84
C ILE A 117 0.03 0.62 8.64
N THR A 118 0.42 1.73 8.00
CA THR A 118 0.80 2.98 8.67
C THR A 118 -0.36 3.50 9.50
N SER A 119 -1.56 3.53 8.94
CA SER A 119 -2.77 3.98 9.64
C SER A 119 -3.13 3.06 10.83
N ILE A 120 -2.95 1.75 10.68
CA ILE A 120 -3.12 0.78 11.78
C ILE A 120 -2.11 1.08 12.89
N ALA A 121 -0.83 1.22 12.56
CA ALA A 121 0.23 1.47 13.53
C ALA A 121 -0.03 2.77 14.33
N ALA A 122 -0.43 3.84 13.65
CA ALA A 122 -0.78 5.10 14.28
C ALA A 122 -2.00 5.00 15.21
N ARG A 123 -3.04 4.27 14.79
CA ARG A 123 -4.26 4.03 15.61
C ARG A 123 -3.95 3.21 16.85
N ILE A 124 -3.14 2.15 16.74
CA ILE A 124 -2.77 1.30 17.88
C ILE A 124 -1.94 2.08 18.90
N SER A 125 -1.05 2.97 18.45
CA SER A 125 -0.23 3.77 19.37
C SER A 125 -0.96 4.97 19.98
N GLY A 126 -2.23 5.21 19.62
CA GLY A 126 -2.96 6.42 20.04
C GLY A 126 -2.27 7.72 19.59
N ALA A 127 -1.59 7.70 18.45
CA ALA A 127 -0.77 8.83 18.02
C ALA A 127 -1.63 10.03 17.63
N GLU A 128 -1.42 11.18 18.27
CA GLU A 128 -2.02 12.44 17.86
C GLU A 128 -1.45 12.95 16.53
N ARG A 129 -0.21 12.55 16.20
CA ARG A 129 0.47 12.91 14.95
C ARG A 129 1.16 11.70 14.33
N ILE A 130 0.87 11.46 13.06
CA ILE A 130 1.54 10.41 12.28
C ILE A 130 2.91 10.96 11.84
N ASN A 131 3.98 10.38 12.36
CA ASN A 131 5.35 10.59 11.87
C ASN A 131 5.78 9.48 10.89
N TRP A 132 6.95 9.65 10.28
CA TRP A 132 7.49 8.69 9.31
C TRP A 132 7.83 7.31 9.92
N LEU A 133 8.01 7.19 11.24
CA LEU A 133 8.30 5.90 11.89
C LEU A 133 7.15 4.92 11.72
N TYR A 134 5.91 5.41 11.70
CA TYR A 134 4.73 4.57 11.44
C TYR A 134 4.71 4.00 10.02
N ALA A 135 5.47 4.57 9.08
CA ALA A 135 5.55 4.05 7.72
C ALA A 135 6.48 2.83 7.62
N ILE A 136 7.39 2.62 8.59
CA ILE A 136 8.39 1.54 8.53
C ILE A 136 7.74 0.17 8.27
N PRO A 137 6.69 -0.27 9.00
CA PRO A 137 6.06 -1.55 8.73
C PRO A 137 5.50 -1.66 7.29
N SER A 138 4.95 -0.57 6.77
CA SER A 138 4.41 -0.50 5.41
C SER A 138 5.49 -0.65 4.33
N LEU A 139 6.74 -0.25 4.59
CA LEU A 139 7.87 -0.42 3.66
C LEU A 139 8.17 -1.91 3.39
N PHE A 140 7.99 -2.76 4.42
CA PHE A 140 8.24 -4.20 4.32
C PHE A 140 6.98 -5.00 3.95
N ALA A 141 5.81 -4.37 3.96
CA ALA A 141 4.54 -4.99 3.64
C ALA A 141 4.44 -5.68 2.26
N PRO A 142 5.19 -5.28 1.20
CA PRO A 142 5.24 -6.06 -0.03
C PRO A 142 5.59 -7.53 0.19
N TYR A 143 6.38 -7.87 1.22
CA TYR A 143 6.70 -9.27 1.52
C TYR A 143 5.51 -10.11 1.99
N LEU A 144 4.36 -9.51 2.33
CA LEU A 144 3.12 -10.26 2.58
C LEU A 144 2.71 -11.10 1.36
N PHE A 145 3.13 -10.73 0.15
CA PHE A 145 2.91 -11.56 -1.04
C PHE A 145 3.61 -12.92 -0.98
N LEU A 146 4.63 -13.11 -0.13
CA LEU A 146 5.27 -14.42 0.08
C LEU A 146 4.32 -15.46 0.67
N LEU A 147 3.25 -15.04 1.36
CA LEU A 147 2.19 -15.94 1.85
C LEU A 147 1.51 -16.71 0.70
N PHE A 148 1.57 -16.19 -0.52
CA PHE A 148 0.99 -16.81 -1.72
C PHE A 148 2.02 -17.63 -2.52
N SER A 149 3.29 -17.61 -2.13
CA SER A 149 4.30 -18.43 -2.78
C SER A 149 4.03 -19.91 -2.53
N LYS A 150 4.23 -20.75 -3.55
CA LYS A 150 4.20 -22.20 -3.35
C LYS A 150 5.32 -22.56 -2.39
N LYS A 151 4.99 -23.15 -1.24
CA LYS A 151 5.97 -23.83 -0.40
C LYS A 151 6.56 -24.93 -1.28
N SER A 152 7.89 -25.03 -1.37
CA SER A 152 8.51 -26.25 -1.88
C SER A 152 7.85 -27.38 -1.10
N ALA A 153 7.27 -28.35 -1.80
CA ALA A 153 6.83 -29.58 -1.15
C ALA A 153 8.02 -30.04 -0.30
N SER A 154 7.83 -30.12 1.01
CA SER A 154 8.66 -31.01 1.80
C SER A 154 8.51 -32.37 1.12
N GLU A 155 9.64 -32.93 0.73
CA GLU A 155 9.76 -34.35 0.42
C GLU A 155 9.14 -35.10 1.60
N ASP A 156 7.95 -35.65 1.39
CA ASP A 156 7.35 -36.69 2.23
C ASP A 156 7.48 -38.02 1.47
#